data_AF-A0A6M1NH06-F1
#
_entry.id   AF-A0A6M1NH06-F1
#
_cell.length_a   1.000
_cell.length_b   1.000
_cell.length_c   1.000
_cell.angle_alpha   90.00
_cell.angle_beta   90.00
_cell.angle_gamma   90.00
#
_symmetry.space_group_name_H-M   'P 1'
#
loop_
_entity.id
_entity.type
_entity.pdbx_description
1 polymer ?
#
loop_
_entity_poly.entity_id
_entity_poly.type
_entity_poly.pdbx_seq_one_letter_code
_entity_poly.pdbx_strand_id
1 'polypeptide(L)'
;MKLFFLVMESAKLPEPQFKTDGMFTVVFQRAEEKSSGKSSGKSSGKSSGKSSERTWAETKELLIAKSPVKIGKSALKILEMVYINQFITIPEMAKRLGITERAVEKNIRNLRNQNLVIRKEGERSGYWELLL
;
A
#
# COMPACT_ATOMS: atom_id res chain seq x y z
N MET A 1 34.82 -11.72 21.54
CA MET A 1 33.81 -12.20 20.58
C MET A 1 33.12 -13.44 21.15
N LYS A 2 32.37 -13.27 22.24
CA LYS A 2 31.89 -14.38 23.09
C LYS A 2 30.61 -13.96 23.83
N LEU A 3 29.67 -13.32 23.15
CA LEU A 3 28.41 -12.89 23.78
C LEU A 3 27.15 -13.14 22.94
N PHE A 4 27.26 -13.61 21.70
CA PHE A 4 26.10 -13.86 20.82
C PHE A 4 25.60 -15.30 20.81
N PHE A 5 26.37 -16.25 21.36
CA PHE A 5 26.10 -17.68 21.18
C PHE A 5 24.98 -18.22 22.10
N LEU A 6 24.67 -17.54 23.21
CA LEU A 6 23.88 -18.14 24.29
C LEU A 6 22.35 -17.95 24.17
N VAL A 7 21.87 -17.13 23.22
CA VAL A 7 20.44 -16.81 23.11
C VAL A 7 19.69 -17.75 22.15
N MET A 8 20.38 -18.39 21.20
CA MET A 8 19.71 -19.17 20.13
C MET A 8 19.43 -20.63 20.49
N GLU A 9 20.04 -21.16 21.55
CA GLU A 9 19.92 -22.58 21.92
C GLU A 9 18.57 -22.92 22.59
N SER A 10 17.84 -21.93 23.12
CA SER A 10 16.55 -22.14 23.80
C SER A 10 15.35 -22.35 22.85
N ALA A 11 15.49 -22.06 21.55
CA ALA A 11 14.35 -21.97 20.63
C ALA A 11 14.29 -23.06 19.53
N LYS A 12 15.21 -24.04 19.48
CA LYS A 12 15.26 -25.10 18.44
C LYS A 12 15.09 -24.58 16.99
N LEU A 13 15.67 -23.42 16.68
CA LEU A 13 15.63 -22.83 15.34
C LEU A 13 16.94 -23.13 14.60
N PRO A 14 16.90 -23.43 13.29
CA PRO A 14 18.10 -23.73 12.52
C PRO A 14 19.02 -22.50 12.45
N GLU A 15 20.32 -22.73 12.54
CA GLU A 15 21.30 -21.66 12.60
C GLU A 15 21.29 -20.82 11.30
N PRO A 16 21.29 -19.49 11.41
CA PRO A 16 21.36 -18.61 10.25
C PRO A 16 22.73 -18.70 9.57
N GLN A 17 22.74 -18.68 8.24
CA GLN A 17 23.96 -18.64 7.45
C GLN A 17 24.29 -17.19 7.05
N PHE A 18 25.56 -16.83 7.20
CA PHE A 18 26.08 -15.51 6.88
C PHE A 18 26.93 -15.59 5.62
N LYS A 19 26.57 -14.83 4.58
CA LYS A 19 27.37 -14.68 3.35
C LYS A 19 27.95 -13.26 3.29
N THR A 20 29.25 -13.17 3.08
CA THR A 20 30.00 -11.90 3.17
C THR A 20 30.65 -11.46 1.85
N ASP A 21 30.43 -12.17 0.74
CA ASP A 21 30.94 -11.74 -0.57
C ASP A 21 30.00 -10.71 -1.20
N GLY A 22 30.17 -9.46 -0.78
CA GLY A 22 29.39 -8.30 -1.23
C GLY A 22 28.67 -7.60 -0.06
N MET A 23 27.35 -7.43 -0.17
CA MET A 23 26.53 -6.87 0.91
C MET A 23 26.23 -7.93 1.96
N PHE A 24 26.48 -7.62 3.24
CA PHE A 24 26.27 -8.54 4.36
C PHE A 24 24.84 -9.07 4.39
N THR A 25 24.65 -10.35 4.09
CA THR A 25 23.34 -10.98 3.99
C THR A 25 23.22 -12.08 5.04
N VAL A 26 22.25 -11.91 5.95
CA VAL A 26 21.90 -12.91 6.96
C VAL A 26 20.66 -13.67 6.50
N VAL A 27 20.79 -14.97 6.27
CA VAL A 27 19.69 -15.82 5.81
C VAL A 27 19.13 -16.61 6.99
N PHE A 28 17.92 -16.26 7.41
CA PHE A 28 17.15 -17.03 8.39
C PHE A 28 16.24 -18.02 7.65
N GLN A 29 16.57 -19.32 7.74
CA GLN A 29 15.71 -20.38 7.20
C GLN A 29 14.59 -20.67 8.20
N ARG A 30 13.34 -20.40 7.80
CA ARG A 30 12.17 -20.79 8.58
C ARG A 30 11.98 -22.30 8.42
N ALA A 31 11.92 -23.04 9.53
CA ALA A 31 11.66 -24.47 9.54
C ALA A 31 10.37 -24.79 8.76
N GLU A 32 10.47 -25.74 7.82
CA GLU A 32 9.37 -26.08 6.92
C GLU A 32 8.22 -26.78 7.65
N GLU A 33 7.01 -26.26 7.48
CA GLU A 33 5.91 -27.13 7.06
C GLU A 33 5.59 -26.83 5.59
N LYS A 34 5.57 -27.90 4.80
CA LYS A 34 5.53 -27.91 3.34
C LYS A 34 4.38 -27.07 2.79
N SER A 35 4.67 -26.08 1.93
CA SER A 35 3.87 -25.83 0.74
C SER A 35 4.68 -25.10 -0.33
N SER A 36 4.87 -25.80 -1.44
CA SER A 36 5.39 -25.32 -2.71
C SER A 36 4.49 -24.23 -3.29
N GLY A 37 5.06 -23.08 -3.64
CA GLY A 37 4.32 -22.07 -4.39
C GLY A 37 5.11 -20.78 -4.58
N LYS A 38 5.73 -20.64 -5.76
CA LYS A 38 6.28 -19.40 -6.32
C LYS A 38 5.28 -18.24 -6.12
N SER A 39 5.57 -17.28 -5.24
CA SER A 39 4.67 -16.16 -4.98
C SER A 39 5.30 -14.84 -5.46
N SER A 40 4.89 -14.44 -6.66
CA SER A 40 4.79 -13.02 -6.99
C SER A 40 3.95 -12.34 -5.91
N GLY A 41 4.54 -11.42 -5.15
CA GLY A 41 3.93 -10.76 -4.00
C GLY A 41 2.68 -9.95 -4.35
N LYS A 42 1.56 -10.65 -4.50
CA LYS A 42 0.19 -10.15 -4.43
C LYS A 42 -0.08 -9.92 -2.94
N SER A 43 0.19 -8.73 -2.43
CA SER A 43 -0.27 -8.38 -1.08
C SER A 43 -1.64 -7.71 -1.19
N SER A 44 -2.67 -8.54 -1.18
CA SER A 44 -4.02 -8.15 -0.79
C SER A 44 -4.02 -7.75 0.69
N GLY A 45 -3.67 -6.49 0.96
CA GLY A 45 -3.80 -5.87 2.28
C GLY A 45 -5.24 -5.43 2.50
N LYS A 46 -6.08 -6.37 2.94
CA LYS A 46 -7.41 -6.10 3.50
C LYS A 46 -7.20 -5.62 4.94
N SER A 47 -7.38 -4.32 5.19
CA SER A 47 -7.55 -3.81 6.55
C SER A 47 -8.75 -2.87 6.61
N SER A 48 -9.85 -3.48 7.00
CA SER A 48 -11.10 -2.87 7.42
C SER A 48 -10.89 -2.03 8.68
N GLY A 49 -11.08 -0.72 8.55
CA GLY A 49 -11.36 0.21 9.64
C GLY A 49 -12.86 0.54 9.64
N LYS A 50 -13.57 -0.09 10.57
CA LYS A 50 -15.01 -0.02 10.87
C LYS A 50 -15.57 1.42 10.95
N SER A 51 -16.39 1.84 9.98
CA SER A 51 -17.38 2.93 10.12
C SER A 51 -18.32 2.94 8.92
N SER A 52 -19.48 2.27 9.02
CA SER A 52 -20.52 2.11 7.98
C SER A 52 -20.03 1.49 6.66
N GLU A 53 -20.63 0.40 6.20
CA GLU A 53 -20.44 -0.12 4.83
C GLU A 53 -21.04 0.88 3.83
N ARG A 54 -20.42 2.06 3.67
CA ARG A 54 -20.82 3.05 2.69
C ARG A 54 -20.46 2.54 1.32
N THR A 55 -21.45 2.47 0.45
CA THR A 55 -21.24 2.08 -0.94
C THR A 55 -20.36 3.12 -1.66
N TRP A 56 -19.67 2.73 -2.73
CA TRP A 56 -18.96 3.70 -3.59
C TRP A 56 -19.89 4.81 -4.10
N ALA A 57 -21.14 4.49 -4.40
CA ALA A 57 -22.13 5.46 -4.88
C ALA A 57 -22.34 6.61 -3.88
N GLU A 58 -22.61 6.30 -2.61
CA GLU A 58 -22.78 7.29 -1.54
C GLU A 58 -21.49 8.09 -1.32
N THR A 59 -20.36 7.41 -1.26
CA THR A 59 -19.03 8.02 -1.08
C THR A 59 -18.74 9.04 -2.20
N LYS A 60 -19.07 8.66 -3.45
CA LYS A 60 -18.92 9.51 -4.62
C LYS A 60 -19.81 10.75 -4.53
N GLU A 61 -21.06 10.62 -4.11
CA GLU A 61 -21.98 11.75 -3.96
C GLU A 61 -21.48 12.75 -2.91
N LEU A 62 -20.99 12.27 -1.76
CA LEU A 62 -20.38 13.11 -0.73
C LEU A 62 -19.15 13.87 -1.24
N LEU A 63 -18.27 13.20 -1.99
CA LEU A 63 -17.08 13.83 -2.57
C LEU A 63 -17.45 14.90 -3.62
N ILE A 64 -18.47 14.65 -4.44
CA ILE A 64 -18.97 15.62 -5.41
C ILE A 64 -19.57 16.83 -4.70
N ALA A 65 -20.38 16.62 -3.66
CA ALA A 65 -20.99 17.69 -2.88
C ALA A 65 -19.96 18.55 -2.12
N LYS A 66 -18.87 17.95 -1.64
CA LYS A 66 -17.77 18.64 -0.95
C LYS A 66 -16.87 19.43 -1.90
N SER A 67 -16.77 19.01 -3.16
CA SER A 67 -15.88 19.64 -4.13
C SER A 67 -16.40 21.01 -4.56
N PRO A 68 -15.59 22.09 -4.49
CA PRO A 68 -16.00 23.42 -4.96
C PRO A 68 -16.03 23.53 -6.49
N VAL A 69 -15.43 22.57 -7.19
CA VAL A 69 -15.28 22.55 -8.65
C VAL A 69 -15.61 21.17 -9.17
N LYS A 70 -16.23 21.11 -10.36
CA LYS A 70 -16.55 19.87 -11.06
C LYS A 70 -15.36 18.92 -11.15
N ILE A 71 -15.54 17.70 -10.66
CA ILE A 71 -14.54 16.62 -10.73
C ILE A 71 -14.59 15.96 -12.12
N GLY A 72 -13.43 15.83 -12.77
CA GLY A 72 -13.30 15.16 -14.07
C GLY A 72 -13.41 13.63 -13.98
N LYS A 73 -13.67 12.97 -15.12
CA LYS A 73 -13.83 11.49 -15.19
C LYS A 73 -12.61 10.73 -14.65
N SER A 74 -11.40 11.13 -15.07
CA SER A 74 -10.16 10.49 -14.60
C SER A 74 -9.91 10.71 -13.11
N ALA A 75 -10.26 11.90 -12.59
CA ALA A 75 -10.14 12.21 -11.17
C ALA A 75 -11.13 11.40 -10.32
N LEU A 76 -12.39 11.23 -10.77
CA LEU A 76 -13.35 10.32 -10.14
C LEU A 76 -12.86 8.87 -10.12
N LYS A 77 -12.25 8.41 -11.22
CA LYS A 77 -11.68 7.06 -11.31
C LYS A 77 -10.50 6.87 -10.35
N ILE A 78 -9.69 7.91 -10.13
CA ILE A 78 -8.63 7.90 -9.11
C ILE A 78 -9.22 7.77 -7.70
N LEU A 79 -10.26 8.54 -7.36
CA LEU A 79 -10.95 8.44 -6.08
C LEU A 79 -11.56 7.05 -5.86
N GLU A 80 -12.17 6.47 -6.90
CA GLU A 80 -12.69 5.10 -6.89
C GLU A 80 -11.58 4.07 -6.60
N MET A 81 -10.43 4.21 -7.24
CA MET A 81 -9.29 3.32 -7.00
C MET A 81 -8.75 3.45 -5.57
N VAL A 82 -8.70 4.68 -5.02
CA VAL A 82 -8.30 4.92 -3.63
C VAL A 82 -9.31 4.30 -2.65
N TYR A 83 -10.62 4.43 -2.93
CA TYR A 83 -11.67 3.80 -2.15
C TYR A 83 -11.51 2.26 -2.10
N ILE A 84 -11.18 1.64 -3.24
CA ILE A 84 -10.99 0.18 -3.32
C ILE A 84 -9.68 -0.25 -2.65
N ASN A 85 -8.59 0.51 -2.85
CA ASN A 85 -7.28 0.20 -2.31
C ASN A 85 -6.52 1.49 -1.95
N GLN A 86 -6.53 1.82 -0.66
CA GLN A 86 -5.80 2.99 -0.12
C GLN A 86 -4.28 2.94 -0.35
N PHE A 87 -3.70 1.77 -0.61
CA PHE A 87 -2.25 1.61 -0.84
C PHE A 87 -1.84 1.72 -2.32
N ILE A 88 -2.80 1.94 -3.24
CA ILE A 88 -2.52 2.00 -4.67
C ILE A 88 -1.47 3.08 -5.02
N THR A 89 -0.54 2.74 -5.90
CA THR A 89 0.56 3.63 -6.30
C THR A 89 0.23 4.43 -7.56
N ILE A 90 0.94 5.55 -7.78
CA ILE A 90 0.77 6.38 -8.99
C ILE A 90 1.03 5.59 -10.29
N PRO A 91 2.10 4.78 -10.40
CA PRO A 91 2.32 3.95 -11.59
C PRO A 91 1.18 2.94 -11.83
N GLU A 92 0.62 2.35 -10.76
CA GLU A 92 -0.52 1.43 -10.88
C GLU A 92 -1.78 2.15 -11.35
N MET A 93 -2.08 3.34 -10.84
CA MET A 93 -3.20 4.16 -11.30
C MET A 93 -3.03 4.50 -12.78
N ALA A 94 -1.84 4.94 -13.19
CA ALA A 94 -1.52 5.31 -14.58
C ALA A 94 -1.76 4.14 -15.53
N LYS A 95 -1.23 2.96 -15.18
CA LYS A 95 -1.41 1.71 -15.94
C LYS A 95 -2.88 1.31 -16.06
N ARG A 96 -3.66 1.40 -14.98
CA ARG A 96 -5.09 1.04 -14.99
C ARG A 96 -5.95 2.02 -15.80
N LEU A 97 -5.58 3.30 -15.81
CA LEU A 97 -6.30 4.35 -16.52
C LEU A 97 -5.86 4.53 -17.98
N GLY A 98 -4.70 3.99 -18.37
CA GLY A 98 -4.12 4.23 -19.70
C GLY A 98 -3.68 5.68 -19.90
N ILE A 99 -3.25 6.37 -18.83
CA ILE A 99 -2.75 7.76 -18.89
C ILE A 99 -1.34 7.83 -18.30
N THR A 100 -0.63 8.94 -18.53
CA THR A 100 0.72 9.13 -17.99
C THR A 100 0.70 9.32 -16.47
N GLU A 101 1.79 8.93 -15.80
CA GLU A 101 1.96 9.18 -14.36
C GLU A 101 1.86 10.68 -14.04
N ARG A 102 2.40 11.55 -14.91
CA ARG A 102 2.25 13.01 -14.81
C ARG A 102 0.79 13.47 -14.80
N ALA A 103 -0.06 12.85 -15.61
CA ALA A 103 -1.49 13.15 -15.62
C ALA A 103 -2.18 12.69 -14.32
N VAL A 104 -1.77 11.54 -13.76
CA VAL A 104 -2.25 11.08 -12.45
C VAL A 104 -1.80 12.04 -11.35
N GLU A 105 -0.52 12.40 -11.30
CA GLU A 105 0.05 13.37 -10.35
C GLU A 105 -0.70 14.71 -10.39
N LYS A 106 -0.98 15.22 -11.59
CA LYS A 106 -1.76 16.45 -11.80
C LYS A 106 -3.16 16.31 -11.21
N ASN A 107 -3.85 15.20 -11.49
CA ASN A 107 -5.19 14.96 -10.92
C ASN A 107 -5.15 14.84 -9.39
N ILE A 108 -4.21 14.09 -8.82
CA ILE A 108 -4.05 13.97 -7.36
C ILE A 108 -3.75 15.33 -6.74
N ARG A 109 -2.92 16.17 -7.37
CA ARG A 109 -2.65 17.53 -6.90
C ARG A 109 -3.94 18.36 -6.83
N ASN A 110 -4.77 18.31 -7.88
CA ASN A 110 -6.04 19.02 -7.90
C ASN A 110 -7.01 18.50 -6.82
N LEU A 111 -7.09 17.18 -6.65
CA LEU A 111 -7.92 16.55 -5.61
C LEU A 111 -7.46 16.91 -4.19
N ARG A 112 -6.14 17.01 -3.96
CA ARG A 112 -5.57 17.48 -2.69
C ARG A 112 -5.90 18.95 -2.44
N ASN A 113 -5.79 19.81 -3.45
CA ASN A 113 -6.17 21.22 -3.34
C ASN A 113 -7.66 21.40 -3.00
N GLN A 114 -8.50 20.44 -3.39
CA GLN A 114 -9.92 20.41 -3.06
C GLN A 114 -10.23 19.73 -1.71
N ASN A 115 -9.21 19.32 -0.95
CA ASN A 115 -9.35 18.59 0.31
C ASN A 115 -10.22 17.32 0.19
N LEU A 116 -10.07 16.58 -0.91
CA LEU A 116 -10.82 15.33 -1.17
C LEU A 116 -9.99 14.07 -0.89
N VAL A 117 -8.67 14.17 -1.01
CA VAL A 117 -7.76 13.06 -0.77
C VAL A 117 -6.49 13.59 -0.11
N ILE A 118 -5.86 12.79 0.74
CA ILE A 118 -4.55 13.09 1.33
C ILE A 118 -3.67 11.84 1.34
N ARG A 119 -2.34 12.03 1.25
CA ARG A 119 -1.39 10.96 1.53
C ARG A 119 -1.00 11.04 3.00
N LYS A 120 -1.30 10.00 3.77
CA LYS A 120 -0.79 9.84 5.13
C LYS A 120 0.55 9.10 5.06
N GLU A 121 1.56 9.63 5.73
CA GLU A 121 2.84 8.95 5.86
C GLU A 121 2.71 7.84 6.92
N GLY A 122 3.29 6.67 6.65
CA GLY A 122 3.30 5.54 7.58
C GLY A 122 4.70 4.95 7.66
N GLU A 123 5.02 4.19 8.71
CA GLU A 123 6.38 3.73 9.01
C GLU A 123 7.10 2.96 7.90
N ARG A 124 6.36 2.37 6.93
CA ARG A 124 6.94 1.57 5.83
C ARG A 124 6.44 1.96 4.44
N SER A 125 5.19 2.39 4.33
CA SER A 125 4.63 2.93 3.11
C SER A 125 3.37 3.71 3.48
N GLY A 126 3.30 4.98 3.12
CA GLY A 126 2.08 5.77 3.32
C GLY A 126 0.83 5.14 2.68
N TYR A 127 -0.34 5.69 2.98
CA TYR A 127 -1.62 5.32 2.36
C TYR A 127 -2.40 6.57 1.95
N TRP A 128 -3.31 6.40 0.99
CA TRP A 128 -4.23 7.44 0.56
C TRP A 128 -5.50 7.38 1.40
N GLU A 129 -5.94 8.52 1.90
CA GLU A 129 -7.17 8.65 2.68
C GLU A 129 -8.13 9.58 1.96
N LEU A 130 -9.39 9.16 1.82
CA LEU A 130 -10.47 9.99 1.31
C LEU A 130 -11.00 10.88 2.44
N LEU A 131 -11.09 12.16 2.16
CA LEU A 131 -11.59 13.15 3.12
C LEU A 131 -13.08 13.36 2.83
N LEU A 132 -13.92 12.58 3.51
CA LEU A 132 -15.38 12.76 3.49
C LEU A 132 -15.82 13.90 4.40
#